data_AF-A0A2P6VHN7-F1
#
_entry.id   AF-A0A2P6VHN7-F1
#
_cell.length_a   1.000
_cell.length_b   1.000
_cell.length_c   1.000
_cell.angle_alpha   90.00
_cell.angle_beta   90.00
_cell.angle_gamma   90.00
#
_symmetry.space_group_name_H-M   'P 1'
#
loop_
_entity.id
_entity.type
_entity.pdbx_description
1 polymer ?
#
loop_
_entity_poly.entity_id
_entity_poly.type
_entity_poly.pdbx_seq_one_letter_code
_entity_poly.pdbx_strand_id
1 'polypeptide(L)'
;MCGDPWPSDRPHEAGGRYWFGTVTGSYEEGQAVNLTVRLTAAHKGRFLFRVCRIVGAGVAAEQAQLSYDCLNAHTLVQADAPGAQAPGDPWWYVDNEQYLYDAMPYQLPKGLHCDGVAATCVLQWFYLTGNSCDPPGTPAPYSSPWLGTCGTTSLNYPEEPPSGPAGSPPPAATFCKAAGWFADPLSGCKGYYRCTGPGAGWYQQCTGTLLFNEAITACDWPANVQCPAVRRRSRRASAL
;
A
#
# COMPACT_ATOMS: atom_id res chain seq x y z
N MET A 1 -2.30 9.78 5.52
CA MET A 1 -2.84 9.07 4.34
C MET A 1 -2.67 9.89 3.07
N CYS A 2 -2.96 11.18 3.15
CA CYS A 2 -2.96 12.09 1.99
C CYS A 2 -1.66 12.93 1.88
N GLY A 3 -0.53 12.40 2.35
CA GLY A 3 0.78 13.06 2.25
C GLY A 3 1.16 14.01 3.39
N ASP A 4 0.29 14.16 4.40
CA ASP A 4 0.57 14.99 5.59
C ASP A 4 1.66 14.37 6.49
N PRO A 5 2.48 15.19 7.17
CA PRO A 5 3.47 14.69 8.12
C PRO A 5 2.84 13.88 9.27
N TRP A 6 3.63 12.98 9.84
CA TRP A 6 3.24 12.22 11.03
C TRP A 6 4.23 12.47 12.17
N PRO A 7 3.79 12.77 13.41
CA PRO A 7 2.42 13.07 13.83
C PRO A 7 2.14 14.59 13.74
N SER A 8 1.35 15.03 12.75
CA SER A 8 0.89 16.42 12.66
C SER A 8 -0.59 16.53 12.30
N ASP A 9 -1.09 17.77 12.25
CA ASP A 9 -2.36 18.10 11.62
C ASP A 9 -2.41 17.52 10.20
N ARG A 10 -3.61 17.16 9.76
CA ARG A 10 -3.87 16.46 8.48
C ARG A 10 -4.73 17.32 7.54
N PRO A 11 -4.21 18.44 7.01
CA PRO A 11 -5.00 19.38 6.23
C PRO A 11 -5.49 18.82 4.88
N HIS A 12 -4.97 17.70 4.39
CA HIS A 12 -5.41 17.07 3.13
C HIS A 12 -6.39 15.89 3.33
N GLU A 13 -6.73 15.54 4.57
CA GLU A 13 -7.77 14.57 4.90
C GLU A 13 -9.10 15.29 5.21
N ALA A 14 -10.22 14.56 5.26
CA ALA A 14 -11.50 15.19 5.53
C ALA A 14 -11.56 16.03 6.81
N GLY A 15 -12.16 17.22 6.68
CA GLY A 15 -12.19 18.26 7.72
C GLY A 15 -10.93 19.13 7.75
N GLY A 16 -9.91 18.80 6.95
CA GLY A 16 -8.71 19.59 6.76
C GLY A 16 -8.91 20.79 5.83
N ARG A 17 -7.96 21.72 5.86
CA ARG A 17 -7.99 23.00 5.11
C ARG A 17 -8.17 22.81 3.59
N TYR A 18 -7.67 21.73 3.03
CA TYR A 18 -7.66 21.47 1.59
C TYR A 18 -8.74 20.46 1.15
N TRP A 19 -9.56 19.98 2.09
CA TRP A 19 -10.68 19.11 1.79
C TRP A 19 -11.95 19.92 1.56
N PHE A 20 -12.51 19.82 0.36
CA PHE A 20 -13.73 20.56 -0.03
C PHE A 20 -14.97 19.67 -0.14
N GLY A 21 -14.83 18.34 0.03
CA GLY A 21 -15.93 17.38 -0.09
C GLY A 21 -16.51 17.23 -1.51
N THR A 22 -15.87 17.83 -2.51
CA THR A 22 -16.34 17.81 -3.90
C THR A 22 -15.76 16.63 -4.66
N VAL A 23 -16.61 15.90 -5.38
CA VAL A 23 -16.17 14.87 -6.32
C VAL A 23 -15.48 15.55 -7.51
N THR A 24 -14.21 15.20 -7.75
CA THR A 24 -13.38 15.81 -8.79
C THR A 24 -13.34 15.03 -10.10
N GLY A 25 -13.93 13.84 -10.14
CA GLY A 25 -14.02 13.00 -11.34
C GLY A 25 -15.10 11.94 -11.21
N SER A 26 -15.67 11.53 -12.34
CA SER A 26 -16.65 10.44 -12.44
C SER A 26 -16.20 9.47 -13.50
N TYR A 27 -16.26 8.18 -13.18
CA TYR A 27 -15.76 7.09 -14.01
C TYR A 27 -16.70 5.90 -13.91
N GLU A 28 -16.63 5.01 -14.90
CA GLU A 28 -17.37 3.74 -14.88
C GLU A 28 -16.54 2.66 -14.16
N GLU A 29 -17.22 1.77 -13.43
CA GLU A 29 -16.55 0.62 -12.84
C GLU A 29 -15.91 -0.24 -13.93
N GLY A 30 -14.71 -0.78 -13.68
CA GLY A 30 -14.00 -1.53 -14.72
C GLY A 30 -13.52 -0.69 -15.92
N GLN A 31 -13.61 0.63 -15.88
CA GLN A 31 -13.04 1.49 -16.92
C GLN A 31 -11.50 1.49 -16.84
N ALA A 32 -10.83 1.46 -18.00
CA ALA A 32 -9.43 1.84 -18.12
C ALA A 32 -9.33 3.37 -18.14
N VAL A 33 -8.74 3.95 -17.11
CA VAL A 33 -8.58 5.40 -16.94
C VAL A 33 -7.14 5.82 -17.15
N ASN A 34 -6.96 7.01 -17.70
CA ASN A 34 -5.64 7.61 -17.89
C ASN A 34 -5.33 8.52 -16.70
N LEU A 35 -4.35 8.14 -15.89
CA LEU A 35 -3.86 8.95 -14.77
C LEU A 35 -2.66 9.78 -15.22
N THR A 36 -2.63 11.05 -14.80
CA THR A 36 -1.53 11.96 -15.11
C THR A 36 -0.86 12.40 -13.82
N VAL A 37 0.46 12.26 -13.75
CA VAL A 37 1.28 12.74 -12.63
C VAL A 37 2.30 13.74 -13.15
N ARG A 38 2.35 14.90 -12.51
CA ARG A 38 3.37 15.92 -12.76
C ARG A 38 4.31 16.01 -11.57
N LEU A 39 5.58 15.72 -11.80
CA LEU A 39 6.64 15.90 -10.81
C LEU A 39 7.25 17.30 -10.96
N THR A 40 7.58 17.91 -9.84
CA THR A 40 8.44 19.11 -9.78
C THR A 40 9.91 18.75 -9.60
N ALA A 41 10.19 17.56 -9.08
CA ALA A 41 11.52 16.98 -8.97
C ALA A 41 11.44 15.47 -9.27
N ALA A 42 12.26 15.01 -10.23
CA ALA A 42 12.33 13.60 -10.60
C ALA A 42 13.33 12.86 -9.71
N HIS A 43 12.86 11.90 -8.93
CA HIS A 43 13.67 11.17 -7.94
C HIS A 43 13.71 9.66 -8.19
N LYS A 44 13.50 9.22 -9.44
CA LYS A 44 13.34 7.80 -9.82
C LYS A 44 12.28 7.09 -8.98
N GLY A 45 12.23 5.77 -9.01
CA GLY A 45 11.41 4.96 -8.11
C GLY A 45 10.13 4.48 -8.78
N ARG A 46 8.99 4.57 -8.09
CA ARG A 46 7.73 4.03 -8.61
C ARG A 46 6.48 4.67 -8.02
N PHE A 47 5.42 4.75 -8.84
CA PHE A 47 4.09 5.16 -8.41
C PHE A 47 3.16 3.97 -8.18
N LEU A 48 2.25 4.14 -7.23
CA LEU A 48 1.14 3.24 -6.94
C LEU A 48 -0.14 4.05 -6.80
N PHE A 49 -1.24 3.48 -7.28
CA PHE A 49 -2.56 4.08 -7.17
C PHE A 49 -3.51 3.13 -6.46
N ARG A 50 -4.32 3.68 -5.54
CA ARG A 50 -5.24 2.90 -4.70
C ARG A 50 -6.56 3.64 -4.56
N VAL A 51 -7.65 2.90 -4.43
CA VAL A 51 -8.98 3.49 -4.19
C VAL A 51 -9.52 2.97 -2.87
N CYS A 52 -10.00 3.86 -2.00
CA CYS A 52 -10.76 3.49 -0.82
C CYS A 52 -12.22 3.84 -1.02
N ARG A 53 -13.11 2.87 -0.77
CA ARG A 53 -14.55 3.08 -0.75
C ARG A 53 -15.01 3.47 0.65
N ILE A 54 -15.48 4.70 0.79
CA ILE A 54 -16.09 5.21 2.01
C ILE A 54 -17.60 5.00 1.93
N VAL A 55 -18.20 4.28 2.88
CA VAL A 55 -19.66 4.20 3.00
C VAL A 55 -20.19 5.50 3.58
N GLY A 56 -21.18 6.10 2.92
CA GLY A 56 -21.66 7.46 3.19
C GLY A 56 -20.76 8.53 2.57
N ALA A 57 -20.96 9.77 3.02
CA ALA A 57 -20.23 10.94 2.54
C ALA A 57 -19.90 11.89 3.70
N GLY A 58 -18.94 12.78 3.45
CA GLY A 58 -18.55 13.84 4.38
C GLY A 58 -17.49 13.45 5.42
N VAL A 59 -17.18 14.41 6.29
CA VAL A 59 -16.01 14.34 7.18
C VAL A 59 -16.01 13.14 8.11
N ALA A 60 -17.11 12.90 8.81
CA ALA A 60 -17.20 11.80 9.76
C ALA A 60 -17.05 10.43 9.09
N ALA A 61 -17.61 10.26 7.90
CA ALA A 61 -17.55 9.00 7.15
C ALA A 61 -16.11 8.71 6.70
N GLU A 62 -15.43 9.70 6.11
CA GLU A 62 -14.06 9.54 5.63
C GLU A 62 -13.08 9.33 6.79
N GLN A 63 -13.15 10.13 7.85
CA GLN A 63 -12.26 9.97 9.02
C GLN A 63 -12.41 8.61 9.70
N ALA A 64 -13.59 8.01 9.67
CA ALA A 64 -13.84 6.70 10.27
C ALA A 64 -13.33 5.52 9.41
N GLN A 65 -13.19 5.69 8.09
CA GLN A 65 -13.02 4.59 7.15
C GLN A 65 -11.75 4.68 6.31
N LEU A 66 -11.23 5.88 6.05
CA LEU A 66 -10.01 6.08 5.28
C LEU A 66 -8.83 5.49 6.05
N SER A 67 -8.37 4.36 5.54
CA SER A 67 -7.34 3.52 6.16
C SER A 67 -6.49 2.88 5.08
N TYR A 68 -5.29 2.44 5.46
CA TYR A 68 -4.42 1.72 4.53
C TYR A 68 -5.09 0.43 4.09
N ASP A 69 -5.84 -0.25 4.96
CA ASP A 69 -6.60 -1.45 4.57
C ASP A 69 -7.66 -1.14 3.53
N CYS A 70 -8.42 -0.06 3.71
CA CYS A 70 -9.40 0.36 2.72
C CYS A 70 -8.77 0.70 1.36
N LEU A 71 -7.64 1.41 1.37
CA LEU A 71 -6.88 1.74 0.17
C LEU A 71 -6.30 0.47 -0.48
N ASN A 72 -5.68 -0.39 0.32
CA ASN A 72 -5.04 -1.62 -0.13
C ASN A 72 -6.04 -2.63 -0.68
N ALA A 73 -7.30 -2.61 -0.22
CA ALA A 73 -8.38 -3.44 -0.75
C ALA A 73 -8.61 -3.20 -2.26
N HIS A 74 -8.30 -2.02 -2.77
CA HIS A 74 -8.37 -1.71 -4.20
C HIS A 74 -7.10 -1.03 -4.70
N THR A 75 -6.00 -1.79 -4.70
CA THR A 75 -4.80 -1.43 -5.46
C THR A 75 -5.09 -1.53 -6.95
N LEU A 76 -4.87 -0.43 -7.68
CA LEU A 76 -5.05 -0.40 -9.13
C LEU A 76 -3.85 -1.05 -9.81
N VAL A 77 -4.11 -1.69 -10.96
CA VAL A 77 -3.08 -2.26 -11.83
C VAL A 77 -3.09 -1.56 -13.17
N GLN A 78 -1.96 -1.52 -13.86
CA GLN A 78 -1.89 -1.00 -15.21
C GLN A 78 -2.86 -1.76 -16.12
N ALA A 79 -3.66 -1.03 -16.90
CA ALA A 79 -4.59 -1.65 -17.83
C ALA A 79 -3.83 -2.27 -19.01
N ASP A 80 -4.43 -3.29 -19.64
CA ASP A 80 -3.93 -3.82 -20.91
C ASP A 80 -4.33 -2.88 -22.06
N ALA A 81 -3.59 -1.78 -22.17
CA ALA A 81 -3.86 -0.70 -23.10
C ALA A 81 -2.55 -0.07 -23.62
N PRO A 82 -2.56 0.57 -24.80
CA PRO A 82 -1.41 1.30 -25.31
C PRO A 82 -0.87 2.29 -24.28
N GLY A 83 0.46 2.30 -24.12
CA GLY A 83 1.14 3.16 -23.15
C GLY A 83 1.43 2.50 -21.81
N ALA A 84 0.83 1.35 -21.47
CA ALA A 84 1.20 0.59 -20.29
C ALA A 84 2.67 0.12 -20.35
N GLN A 85 3.41 0.27 -19.25
CA GLN A 85 4.76 -0.29 -19.11
C GLN A 85 4.71 -1.80 -18.90
N ALA A 86 3.75 -2.26 -18.08
CA ALA A 86 3.59 -3.65 -17.71
C ALA A 86 2.12 -3.90 -17.30
N PRO A 87 1.24 -4.29 -18.25
CA PRO A 87 -0.16 -4.62 -17.94
C PRO A 87 -0.30 -5.60 -16.78
N GLY A 88 -1.18 -5.29 -15.83
CA GLY A 88 -1.40 -6.08 -14.61
C GLY A 88 -0.41 -5.82 -13.47
N ASP A 89 0.68 -5.07 -13.69
CA ASP A 89 1.56 -4.63 -12.60
C ASP A 89 0.93 -3.43 -11.87
N PRO A 90 0.92 -3.39 -10.52
CA PRO A 90 0.47 -2.22 -9.78
C PRO A 90 1.43 -1.03 -9.88
N TRP A 91 2.72 -1.27 -10.13
CA TRP A 91 3.75 -0.24 -10.09
C TRP A 91 3.96 0.40 -11.45
N TRP A 92 3.98 1.72 -11.49
CA TRP A 92 4.56 2.46 -12.61
C TRP A 92 5.98 2.86 -12.25
N TYR A 93 6.98 2.45 -13.01
CA TYR A 93 8.37 2.78 -12.74
C TYR A 93 8.74 4.14 -13.33
N VAL A 94 9.47 4.92 -12.53
CA VAL A 94 9.79 6.32 -12.74
C VAL A 94 11.29 6.43 -13.01
N ASP A 95 11.65 7.09 -14.10
CA ASP A 95 13.05 7.38 -14.42
C ASP A 95 13.49 8.73 -13.82
N ASN A 96 14.70 9.19 -14.14
CA ASN A 96 15.30 10.43 -13.62
C ASN A 96 15.12 11.65 -14.55
N GLU A 97 14.46 11.51 -15.69
CA GLU A 97 14.43 12.54 -16.74
C GLU A 97 13.02 13.02 -17.07
N GLN A 98 12.00 12.21 -16.75
CA GLN A 98 10.61 12.53 -17.03
C GLN A 98 9.93 13.25 -15.85
N TYR A 99 9.37 14.42 -16.16
CA TYR A 99 8.62 15.28 -15.22
C TYR A 99 7.10 15.20 -15.39
N LEU A 100 6.64 14.75 -16.56
CA LEU A 100 5.24 14.57 -16.87
C LEU A 100 5.00 13.14 -17.32
N TYR A 101 4.28 12.38 -16.49
CA TYR A 101 3.79 11.05 -16.81
C TYR A 101 2.33 11.22 -17.22
N ASP A 102 2.13 11.44 -18.51
CA ASP A 102 0.81 11.67 -19.06
C ASP A 102 0.20 10.35 -19.55
N ALA A 103 -1.12 10.23 -19.35
CA ALA A 103 -1.91 9.10 -19.81
C ALA A 103 -1.40 7.72 -19.38
N MET A 104 -1.04 7.53 -18.10
CA MET A 104 -0.74 6.21 -17.55
C MET A 104 -2.05 5.39 -17.46
N PRO A 105 -2.21 4.30 -18.24
CA PRO A 105 -3.46 3.58 -18.27
C PRO A 105 -3.58 2.65 -17.05
N TYR A 106 -4.58 2.90 -16.21
CA TYR A 106 -4.88 2.11 -15.02
C TYR A 106 -6.30 1.56 -15.05
N GLN A 107 -6.44 0.33 -14.58
CA GLN A 107 -7.72 -0.38 -14.56
C GLN A 107 -8.47 -0.10 -13.27
N LEU A 108 -9.64 0.54 -13.34
CA LEU A 108 -10.53 0.64 -12.19
C LEU A 108 -11.11 -0.73 -11.82
N PRO A 109 -11.37 -1.01 -10.53
CA PRO A 109 -11.91 -2.29 -10.10
C PRO A 109 -13.33 -2.50 -10.62
N LYS A 110 -13.63 -3.72 -11.06
CA LYS A 110 -15.01 -4.12 -11.41
C LYS A 110 -15.82 -4.33 -10.12
N GLY A 111 -17.08 -3.91 -10.11
CA GLY A 111 -17.96 -4.03 -8.94
C GLY A 111 -17.76 -2.95 -7.87
N LEU A 112 -16.85 -1.99 -8.09
CA LEU A 112 -16.60 -0.89 -7.17
C LEU A 112 -17.47 0.31 -7.55
N HIS A 113 -18.50 0.60 -6.73
CA HIS A 113 -19.43 1.69 -6.98
C HIS A 113 -19.44 2.74 -5.87
N CYS A 114 -19.26 4.01 -6.27
CA CYS A 114 -19.33 5.21 -5.42
C CYS A 114 -20.18 6.25 -6.16
N ASP A 115 -21.37 6.54 -5.65
CA ASP A 115 -22.34 7.48 -6.24
C ASP A 115 -22.18 8.92 -5.69
N GLY A 116 -21.28 9.13 -4.74
CA GLY A 116 -21.08 10.40 -4.04
C GLY A 116 -22.12 10.69 -2.96
N VAL A 117 -23.10 9.80 -2.74
CA VAL A 117 -24.19 9.95 -1.77
C VAL A 117 -24.18 8.80 -0.77
N ALA A 118 -24.45 7.59 -1.23
CA ALA A 118 -24.37 6.37 -0.43
C ALA A 118 -22.93 5.90 -0.23
N ALA A 119 -22.01 6.27 -1.13
CA ALA A 119 -20.58 6.06 -0.95
C ALA A 119 -19.72 7.07 -1.73
N THR A 120 -18.60 7.48 -1.15
CA THR A 120 -17.58 8.31 -1.80
C THR A 120 -16.29 7.50 -1.99
N CYS A 121 -15.61 7.67 -3.12
CA CYS A 121 -14.32 7.03 -3.40
C CYS A 121 -13.17 8.03 -3.20
N VAL A 122 -12.12 7.61 -2.51
CA VAL A 122 -10.87 8.37 -2.36
C VAL A 122 -9.77 7.67 -3.16
N LEU A 123 -9.20 8.36 -4.15
CA LEU A 123 -8.03 7.90 -4.90
C LEU A 123 -6.75 8.40 -4.21
N GLN A 124 -5.84 7.48 -3.86
CA GLN A 124 -4.51 7.81 -3.36
C GLN A 124 -3.49 7.58 -4.47
N TRP A 125 -2.65 8.60 -4.69
CA TRP A 125 -1.36 8.46 -5.35
C TRP A 125 -0.27 8.29 -4.28
N PHE A 126 0.54 7.24 -4.42
CA PHE A 126 1.70 6.99 -3.58
C PHE A 126 2.95 6.98 -4.46
N TYR A 127 3.94 7.79 -4.10
CA TYR A 127 5.23 7.86 -4.78
C TYR A 127 6.34 7.37 -3.85
N LEU A 128 6.95 6.25 -4.22
CA LEU A 128 8.15 5.74 -3.57
C LEU A 128 9.36 6.14 -4.41
N THR A 129 10.17 7.06 -3.89
CA THR A 129 11.39 7.53 -4.57
C THR A 129 12.49 6.46 -4.56
N GLY A 130 13.43 6.56 -5.50
CA GLY A 130 14.49 5.56 -5.71
C GLY A 130 15.87 6.17 -5.94
N ASN A 131 16.11 7.39 -5.45
CA ASN A 131 17.36 8.12 -5.66
C ASN A 131 18.42 7.91 -4.55
N SER A 132 18.08 7.22 -3.47
CA SER A 132 19.01 6.87 -2.37
C SER A 132 19.42 5.40 -2.38
N CYS A 133 18.51 4.53 -2.79
CA CYS A 133 18.71 3.10 -3.00
C CYS A 133 17.64 2.61 -3.98
N ASP A 134 17.86 1.46 -4.62
CA ASP A 134 16.86 0.86 -5.48
C ASP A 134 15.82 0.12 -4.62
N PRO A 135 14.52 0.45 -4.74
CA PRO A 135 13.45 -0.32 -4.13
C PRO A 135 13.59 -1.82 -4.46
N PRO A 136 13.33 -2.75 -3.53
CA PRO A 136 13.35 -4.18 -3.84
C PRO A 136 12.38 -4.52 -4.97
N GLY A 137 12.81 -5.41 -5.86
CA GLY A 137 12.05 -5.80 -7.04
C GLY A 137 12.03 -4.79 -8.18
N THR A 138 12.80 -3.70 -8.11
CA THR A 138 12.94 -2.75 -9.23
C THR A 138 13.55 -3.46 -10.45
N PRO A 139 12.91 -3.44 -11.63
CA PRO A 139 13.46 -4.05 -12.84
C PRO A 139 14.76 -3.38 -13.28
N ALA A 140 15.64 -4.15 -13.93
CA ALA A 140 16.96 -3.67 -14.35
C ALA A 140 16.95 -2.33 -15.13
N PRO A 141 16.02 -2.07 -16.07
CA PRO A 141 15.96 -0.79 -16.78
C PRO A 141 15.72 0.43 -15.88
N TYR A 142 15.10 0.24 -14.72
CA TYR A 142 14.74 1.30 -13.78
C TYR A 142 15.69 1.37 -12.57
N SER A 143 16.48 0.33 -12.35
CA SER A 143 17.50 0.27 -11.30
C SER A 143 18.67 1.22 -11.56
N SER A 144 19.47 1.52 -10.54
CA SER A 144 20.70 2.29 -10.67
C SER A 144 21.91 1.36 -10.56
N PRO A 145 22.86 1.39 -11.50
CA PRO A 145 24.09 0.61 -11.37
C PRO A 145 25.00 1.09 -10.22
N TRP A 146 24.72 2.28 -9.68
CA TRP A 146 25.52 2.93 -8.64
C TRP A 146 24.93 2.83 -7.23
N LEU A 147 23.66 2.42 -7.10
CA LEU A 147 22.98 2.33 -5.82
C LEU A 147 22.80 0.86 -5.42
N GLY A 148 22.80 0.60 -4.11
CA GLY A 148 22.43 -0.70 -3.56
C GLY A 148 20.91 -0.86 -3.45
N THR A 149 20.45 -2.09 -3.22
CA THR A 149 19.04 -2.36 -2.92
C THR A 149 18.67 -1.83 -1.53
N CYS A 150 17.56 -1.13 -1.43
CA CYS A 150 17.02 -0.63 -0.17
C CYS A 150 16.83 -1.77 0.86
N GLY A 151 16.99 -1.47 2.15
CA GLY A 151 16.85 -2.44 3.24
C GLY A 151 18.01 -3.46 3.38
N THR A 152 18.93 -3.56 2.42
CA THR A 152 20.11 -4.44 2.52
C THR A 152 21.30 -3.80 3.24
N THR A 153 21.42 -2.48 3.18
CA THR A 153 22.58 -1.72 3.67
C THR A 153 22.25 -0.77 4.82
N SER A 154 21.29 -1.10 5.70
CA SER A 154 20.76 -0.23 6.77
C SER A 154 20.06 1.06 6.32
N LEU A 155 19.93 1.29 5.01
CA LEU A 155 19.08 2.33 4.48
C LEU A 155 17.62 1.98 4.77
N ASN A 156 17.03 2.75 5.68
CA ASN A 156 15.62 2.65 6.01
C ASN A 156 14.77 2.86 4.76
N TYR A 157 13.81 1.96 4.58
CA TYR A 157 13.01 1.88 3.39
C TYR A 157 11.56 1.66 3.80
N PRO A 158 10.73 2.72 3.75
CA PRO A 158 9.33 2.63 4.08
C PRO A 158 8.55 2.16 2.84
N GLU A 159 8.78 0.92 2.39
CA GLU A 159 7.78 0.31 1.52
C GLU A 159 6.60 -0.09 2.36
N GLU A 160 5.47 0.59 2.13
CA GLU A 160 4.18 0.02 2.44
C GLU A 160 4.06 -1.26 1.60
N PRO A 161 4.02 -2.46 2.19
CA PRO A 161 4.00 -3.69 1.42
C PRO A 161 2.82 -3.62 0.43
N PRO A 162 3.05 -3.70 -0.90
CA PRO A 162 1.96 -3.78 -1.84
C PRO A 162 1.18 -5.07 -1.54
N SER A 163 -0.11 -4.93 -1.24
CA SER A 163 -1.02 -6.06 -1.16
C SER A 163 -1.22 -6.64 -2.56
N GLY A 164 -0.29 -7.50 -2.98
CA GLY A 164 -0.32 -8.31 -4.20
C GLY A 164 0.31 -9.70 -3.93
N PRO A 165 -0.14 -10.76 -4.62
CA PRO A 165 -0.11 -12.12 -4.09
C PRO A 165 1.25 -12.80 -4.30
N ALA A 166 2.14 -12.66 -3.32
CA ALA A 166 3.12 -13.67 -2.91
C ALA A 166 3.89 -13.18 -1.68
N GLY A 167 3.23 -13.12 -0.53
CA GLY A 167 3.87 -12.71 0.73
C GLY A 167 3.12 -11.65 1.52
N SER A 168 1.96 -11.19 1.05
CA SER A 168 1.06 -10.39 1.88
C SER A 168 0.65 -11.19 3.12
N PRO A 169 0.70 -10.60 4.31
CA PRO A 169 0.15 -11.23 5.50
C PRO A 169 -1.37 -11.38 5.26
N PRO A 170 -2.01 -12.49 5.70
CA PRO A 170 -3.42 -12.76 5.41
C PRO A 170 -4.32 -11.55 5.74
N PRO A 171 -5.40 -11.30 4.99
CA PRO A 171 -6.33 -10.22 5.32
C PRO A 171 -6.73 -10.28 6.80
N ALA A 172 -6.84 -9.12 7.46
CA ALA A 172 -7.29 -9.06 8.86
C ALA A 172 -8.61 -9.84 9.07
N ALA A 173 -9.46 -9.90 8.04
CA ALA A 173 -10.65 -10.73 7.97
C ALA A 173 -10.44 -12.22 8.33
N THR A 174 -9.33 -12.82 7.88
CA THR A 174 -9.01 -14.22 8.14
C THR A 174 -8.08 -14.41 9.35
N PHE A 175 -7.26 -13.42 9.67
CA PHE A 175 -6.30 -13.47 10.78
C PHE A 175 -6.92 -13.11 12.14
N CYS A 176 -7.65 -11.99 12.24
CA CYS A 176 -8.19 -11.50 13.50
C CYS A 176 -9.34 -12.39 13.99
N LYS A 177 -9.12 -13.11 15.10
CA LYS A 177 -10.15 -13.92 15.77
C LYS A 177 -10.75 -13.24 16.99
N ALA A 178 -10.01 -12.31 17.59
CA ALA A 178 -10.40 -11.53 18.76
C ALA A 178 -9.70 -10.16 18.71
N ALA A 179 -10.14 -9.24 19.56
CA ALA A 179 -9.42 -7.98 19.75
C ALA A 179 -8.08 -8.22 20.45
N GLY A 180 -7.03 -7.53 20.01
CA GLY A 180 -5.67 -7.74 20.52
C GLY A 180 -4.60 -7.32 19.51
N TRP A 181 -3.34 -7.48 19.92
CA TRP A 181 -2.20 -7.22 19.07
C TRP A 181 -1.41 -8.51 18.91
N PHE A 182 -1.20 -8.91 17.67
CA PHE A 182 -0.71 -10.24 17.34
C PHE A 182 0.40 -10.13 16.31
N ALA A 183 1.55 -10.74 16.57
CA ALA A 183 2.63 -10.81 15.60
C ALA A 183 2.16 -11.56 14.36
N ASP A 184 2.71 -11.21 13.19
CA ASP A 184 2.56 -12.02 11.99
C ASP A 184 3.70 -13.04 11.90
N PRO A 185 3.45 -14.34 12.16
CA PRO A 185 4.50 -15.35 12.12
C PRO A 185 4.97 -15.60 10.68
N LEU A 186 4.16 -15.30 9.65
CA LEU A 186 4.52 -15.53 8.25
C LEU A 186 5.60 -14.57 7.75
N SER A 187 5.59 -13.33 8.23
CA SER A 187 6.70 -12.38 8.01
C SER A 187 7.90 -12.63 8.93
N GLY A 188 7.84 -13.61 9.83
CA GLY A 188 8.84 -13.80 10.87
C GLY A 188 8.76 -12.71 11.95
N CYS A 189 7.54 -12.28 12.29
CA CYS A 189 7.24 -11.24 13.28
C CYS A 189 7.80 -9.85 12.90
N LYS A 190 8.10 -9.62 11.62
CA LYS A 190 8.51 -8.30 11.11
C LYS A 190 7.36 -7.31 11.04
N GLY A 191 6.13 -7.78 11.24
CA GLY A 191 4.97 -6.94 11.49
C GLY A 191 3.94 -7.65 12.35
N TYR A 192 2.83 -6.97 12.56
CA TYR A 192 1.79 -7.38 13.49
C TYR A 192 0.42 -6.84 13.07
N TYR A 193 -0.62 -7.51 13.56
CA TYR A 193 -1.99 -7.09 13.43
C TYR A 193 -2.47 -6.45 14.71
N ARG A 194 -3.10 -5.29 14.60
CA ARG A 194 -3.92 -4.70 15.67
C ARG A 194 -5.38 -4.98 15.35
N CYS A 195 -5.90 -6.03 15.98
CA CYS A 195 -7.28 -6.47 15.83
C CYS A 195 -8.20 -5.72 16.79
N THR A 196 -9.30 -5.20 16.26
CA THR A 196 -10.40 -4.58 17.04
C THR A 196 -11.53 -5.56 17.32
N GLY A 197 -11.57 -6.69 16.61
CA GLY A 197 -12.55 -7.76 16.81
C GLY A 197 -12.38 -8.88 15.79
N PRO A 198 -13.26 -9.89 15.80
CA PRO A 198 -13.25 -10.94 14.79
C PRO A 198 -13.37 -10.34 13.38
N GLY A 199 -12.38 -10.65 12.53
CA GLY A 199 -12.29 -10.18 11.15
C GLY A 199 -12.00 -8.68 10.97
N ALA A 200 -11.79 -7.94 12.05
CA ALA A 200 -11.56 -6.50 12.02
C ALA A 200 -10.22 -6.15 12.68
N GLY A 201 -9.37 -5.46 11.95
CA GLY A 201 -8.04 -5.05 12.39
C GLY A 201 -7.21 -4.51 11.24
N TRP A 202 -6.01 -4.03 11.55
CA TRP A 202 -5.06 -3.51 10.57
C TRP A 202 -3.66 -4.09 10.79
N TYR A 203 -2.87 -4.14 9.73
CA TYR A 203 -1.49 -4.61 9.78
C TYR A 203 -0.50 -3.45 9.87
N GLN A 204 0.56 -3.60 10.64
CA GLN A 204 1.69 -2.67 10.70
C GLN A 204 3.01 -3.43 10.64
N GLN A 205 4.00 -2.86 9.97
CA GLN A 205 5.38 -3.37 10.01
C GLN A 205 6.15 -2.70 11.14
N CYS A 206 7.04 -3.47 11.75
CA CYS A 206 8.05 -2.93 12.63
C CYS A 206 9.11 -2.17 11.83
N THR A 207 9.63 -1.10 12.40
CA THR A 207 10.65 -0.28 11.75
C THR A 207 12.00 -1.00 11.74
N GLY A 208 12.72 -0.92 10.62
CA GLY A 208 14.06 -1.48 10.47
C GLY A 208 14.10 -3.00 10.70
N THR A 209 14.91 -3.43 11.67
CA THR A 209 15.13 -4.85 12.00
C THR A 209 14.38 -5.31 13.25
N LEU A 210 13.52 -4.46 13.82
CA LEU A 210 12.73 -4.81 15.00
C LEU A 210 11.68 -5.88 14.67
N LEU A 211 11.33 -6.70 15.67
CA LEU A 211 10.29 -7.70 15.57
C LEU A 211 9.17 -7.39 16.57
N PHE A 212 7.93 -7.75 16.24
CA PHE A 212 6.81 -7.51 17.15
C PHE A 212 6.83 -8.47 18.34
N ASN A 213 6.91 -7.90 19.53
CA ASN A 213 6.85 -8.61 20.80
C ASN A 213 5.43 -8.55 21.36
N GLU A 214 4.69 -9.66 21.24
CA GLU A 214 3.33 -9.75 21.77
C GLU A 214 3.25 -9.55 23.29
N ALA A 215 4.30 -9.90 24.04
CA ALA A 215 4.30 -9.79 25.51
C ALA A 215 4.27 -8.34 26.00
N ILE A 216 4.80 -7.41 25.21
CA ILE A 216 4.81 -5.97 25.50
C ILE A 216 3.99 -5.15 24.50
N THR A 217 3.37 -5.81 23.51
CA THR A 217 2.58 -5.20 22.44
C THR A 217 3.32 -4.10 21.65
N ALA A 218 4.62 -4.29 21.42
CA ALA A 218 5.47 -3.31 20.74
C ALA A 218 6.57 -3.98 19.90
N CYS A 219 7.12 -3.23 18.94
CA CYS A 219 8.31 -3.66 18.21
C CYS A 219 9.54 -3.57 19.11
N ASP A 220 10.27 -4.68 19.21
CA ASP A 220 11.37 -4.89 20.13
C ASP A 220 12.57 -5.50 19.38
N TRP A 221 13.72 -5.53 20.04
CA TRP A 221 14.92 -6.14 19.48
C TRP A 221 14.71 -7.63 19.23
N PRO A 222 15.23 -8.20 18.12
CA PRO A 222 15.06 -9.62 17.82
C PRO A 222 15.46 -10.57 18.96
N ALA A 223 16.44 -10.18 19.78
CA ALA A 223 16.88 -10.94 20.95
C ALA A 223 15.80 -11.10 22.04
N ASN A 224 14.82 -10.19 22.08
CA ASN A 224 13.73 -10.16 23.05
C ASN A 224 12.44 -10.78 22.51
N VAL A 225 12.41 -11.20 21.22
CA VAL A 225 11.19 -11.66 20.55
C VAL A 225 11.26 -13.15 20.27
N GLN A 226 10.27 -13.88 20.78
CA GLN A 226 10.08 -15.29 20.48
C GLN A 226 9.09 -15.42 19.30
N CYS A 227 9.61 -15.43 18.08
CA CYS A 227 8.78 -15.56 16.90
C CYS A 227 8.48 -17.03 16.53
N PRO A 228 7.21 -17.46 16.39
CA PRO A 228 6.88 -18.82 16.00
C PRO A 228 7.31 -19.12 14.56
N ALA A 229 8.06 -20.22 14.36
CA ALA A 229 8.42 -20.67 13.01
C ALA A 229 7.21 -21.25 12.27
N VAL A 230 6.84 -20.65 11.14
CA VAL A 230 5.77 -21.21 10.31
C VAL A 230 6.27 -22.45 9.56
N ARG A 231 5.74 -23.62 9.91
CA ARG A 231 5.94 -24.85 9.14
C ARG A 231 5.25 -24.71 7.79
N ARG A 232 6.00 -24.33 6.74
CA ARG A 232 5.54 -24.43 5.36
C ARG A 232 5.27 -25.91 5.07
N ARG A 233 4.01 -26.28 4.84
CA ARG A 233 3.68 -27.61 4.30
C ARG A 233 4.35 -27.71 2.93
N SER A 234 5.37 -28.56 2.83
CA SER A 234 5.99 -28.92 1.56
C SER A 234 4.90 -29.43 0.62
N ARG A 235 4.71 -28.78 -0.53
CA ARG A 235 3.90 -29.34 -1.61
C ARG A 235 4.56 -30.68 -1.99
N ARG A 236 3.87 -31.79 -1.76
CA ARG A 236 4.25 -33.06 -2.38
C ARG A 236 4.16 -32.84 -3.89
N ALA A 237 5.29 -32.96 -4.58
CA ALA A 237 5.27 -33.11 -6.02
C ALA A 237 4.53 -34.42 -6.32
N SER A 238 3.36 -34.33 -6.95
CA SER A 238 2.77 -35.50 -7.60
C SER A 238 3.63 -35.81 -8.81
N ALA A 239 4.37 -36.91 -8.72
CA ALA A 239 4.99 -37.53 -9.87
C ALA A 239 3.89 -38.10 -10.78
N LEU A 240 3.99 -37.77 -12.07
CA LEU A 240 3.45 -38.53 -13.19
C LEU A 240 4.65 -38.87 -14.10
#